data_AF-A0A7D9EMJ0-F1
#
_entry.id   AF-A0A7D9EMJ0-F1
#
_cell.length_a   1.000
_cell.length_b   1.000
_cell.length_c   1.000
_cell.angle_alpha   90.00
_cell.angle_beta   90.00
_cell.angle_gamma   90.00
#
_symmetry.space_group_name_H-M   'P 1'
#
loop_
_entity.id
_entity.type
_entity.pdbx_description
1 polymer ?
#
loop_
_entity_poly.entity_id
_entity_poly.type
_entity_poly.pdbx_seq_one_letter_code
_entity_poly.pdbx_strand_id
1 'polypeptide(L)'
;MKHPKVMLFFQHFFQSGKFHAISPWHWTGKSILTIEWTNQHGCGDRDLYCNIVLQYRCQDDTKHQTLNHHTMRNGRLTTTPTYQKRTYTSRSAKNRGLRLDSSSYSRGLHESWEWYDKCVKRKRVELFAADQKLNGKTNIYTRQNPNGARSGYECPEERDYYPYWHPTDWTDIVVFAYNEAMCEYYQRESFNVKPKEECLQYYNSKTDGFRHDSIYSNKKDCENNRGFWISFSNYLEEYPKYQTERACNAGSSSQLPLKWDIPYRSEDIDNLRMTGGNVESLKRCLVALVPPECTKAPRTRTNHLGNAYGVVPLRYNWVIPHFPSGHAQRCIIRIRYNISTGDYPPFNTFSDKNDDPNKGVKSPVQNNPKVDVGDVTVQLPLQLAINTAQFGRTFQDRSHLFKLLPRPKSVSDNDIIHNLNARGKRGNIVQAYPAVEYDFIPKRLYILSTSLVHIQWTGSNTNPGNYAGQGTAGTDRHNIVEMANPSVNYPLTSGKPLKMFTNADIVWSSDEKTKTKRDLWLSMASSGYYNSVSHYKTLKAQNKALNDELNNAPASYRGMLLRFAPGRYYYMCSRNNNFSNRNEKGRLFVRQGKK
;
A
#
# COMPACT_ATOMS: atom_id res chain seq x y z
N MET A 1 2.88 5.81 35.49
CA MET A 1 3.13 6.46 34.18
C MET A 1 2.35 5.71 33.10
N LYS A 2 1.44 6.40 32.42
CA LYS A 2 0.53 5.82 31.41
C LYS A 2 1.35 5.24 30.25
N HIS A 3 1.26 3.94 29.99
CA HIS A 3 1.76 3.34 28.75
C HIS A 3 1.23 4.16 27.57
N PRO A 4 2.09 4.61 26.64
CA PRO A 4 1.64 5.39 25.51
C PRO A 4 0.68 4.52 24.71
N LYS A 5 -0.61 4.90 24.73
CA LYS A 5 -1.71 4.35 23.96
C LYS A 5 -1.20 3.89 22.59
N VAL A 6 -1.01 2.58 22.45
CA VAL A 6 -0.55 1.88 21.24
C VAL A 6 -1.29 2.45 20.04
N MET A 7 -0.56 2.97 19.04
CA MET A 7 -1.16 3.20 17.73
C MET A 7 -1.59 1.84 17.19
N LEU A 8 -2.90 1.68 17.12
CA LEU A 8 -3.57 0.43 16.80
C LEU A 8 -3.40 0.13 15.31
N PHE A 9 -2.69 -0.94 15.01
CA PHE A 9 -2.86 -1.66 13.76
C PHE A 9 -4.16 -2.43 13.89
N PHE A 10 -5.10 -2.15 13.01
CA PHE A 10 -6.42 -2.78 13.07
C PHE A 10 -6.59 -3.88 12.03
N GLN A 11 -5.76 -3.88 10.97
CA GLN A 11 -5.71 -4.95 9.98
C GLN A 11 -4.41 -5.74 10.12
N HIS A 12 -4.56 -7.04 10.30
CA HIS A 12 -3.48 -8.01 10.41
C HIS A 12 -3.73 -9.10 9.39
N PHE A 13 -2.84 -9.30 8.42
CA PHE A 13 -2.96 -10.39 7.47
C PHE A 13 -1.91 -11.45 7.77
N PHE A 14 -2.18 -12.70 7.44
CA PHE A 14 -1.18 -13.77 7.60
C PHE A 14 -0.29 -13.84 6.36
N GLN A 15 1.00 -14.04 6.59
CA GLN A 15 1.99 -14.31 5.54
C GLN A 15 1.65 -15.60 4.78
N SER A 16 2.16 -15.74 3.55
CA SER A 16 2.14 -17.04 2.87
C SER A 16 3.00 -18.07 3.62
N GLY A 17 2.72 -19.35 3.37
CA GLY A 17 3.48 -20.45 3.95
C GLY A 17 4.91 -20.49 3.41
N LYS A 18 5.81 -21.13 4.16
CA LYS A 18 7.23 -21.22 3.82
C LYS A 18 7.48 -21.78 2.42
N PHE A 19 6.67 -22.76 2.01
CA PHE A 19 6.78 -23.47 0.74
C PHE A 19 5.66 -23.11 -0.24
N HIS A 20 5.08 -21.91 -0.10
CA HIS A 20 4.01 -21.48 -0.99
C HIS A 20 4.46 -21.55 -2.45
N ALA A 21 3.54 -21.97 -3.32
CA ALA A 21 3.88 -22.11 -4.72
C ALA A 21 4.17 -20.73 -5.34
N ILE A 22 5.33 -20.60 -5.98
CA ILE A 22 5.74 -19.37 -6.67
C ILE A 22 4.95 -19.20 -7.97
N SER A 23 4.60 -20.32 -8.62
CA SER A 23 3.80 -20.30 -9.84
C SER A 23 2.44 -19.64 -9.61
N PRO A 24 1.99 -18.73 -10.48
CA PRO A 24 0.67 -18.10 -10.37
C PRO A 24 -0.48 -19.12 -10.48
N TRP A 25 -0.26 -20.24 -11.16
CA TRP A 25 -1.26 -21.30 -11.41
C TRP A 25 -1.46 -22.27 -10.24
N HIS A 26 -0.55 -22.26 -9.25
CA HIS A 26 -0.63 -23.10 -8.06
C HIS A 26 -0.98 -22.27 -6.84
N TRP A 27 -1.95 -22.72 -6.05
CA TRP A 27 -2.48 -21.93 -4.93
C TRP A 27 -1.97 -22.35 -3.55
N THR A 28 -1.35 -23.54 -3.45
CA THR A 28 -0.88 -24.13 -2.19
C THR A 28 -0.04 -23.16 -1.38
N GLY A 29 -0.39 -23.00 -0.11
CA GLY A 29 0.31 -22.15 0.84
C GLY A 29 0.18 -20.65 0.63
N LYS A 30 -0.62 -20.16 -0.33
CA LYS A 30 -0.78 -18.72 -0.56
C LYS A 30 -1.73 -18.09 0.45
N SER A 31 -1.40 -16.88 0.89
CA SER A 31 -2.32 -15.96 1.55
C SER A 31 -2.66 -14.82 0.60
N ILE A 32 -3.95 -14.65 0.30
CA ILE A 32 -4.43 -13.83 -0.82
C ILE A 32 -5.22 -12.65 -0.28
N LEU A 33 -4.77 -11.44 -0.57
CA LEU A 33 -5.46 -10.19 -0.27
C LEU A 33 -6.03 -9.59 -1.56
N THR A 34 -7.35 -9.53 -1.65
CA THR A 34 -8.01 -8.77 -2.72
C THR A 34 -7.92 -7.29 -2.38
N ILE A 35 -7.26 -6.54 -3.25
CA ILE A 35 -7.15 -5.08 -3.20
C ILE A 35 -8.13 -4.54 -4.23
N GLU A 36 -8.96 -3.58 -3.82
CA GLU A 36 -9.83 -2.82 -4.71
C GLU A 36 -9.54 -1.34 -4.60
N TRP A 37 -9.73 -0.62 -5.70
CA TRP A 37 -9.49 0.82 -5.73
C TRP A 37 -10.48 1.53 -6.66
N THR A 38 -10.52 2.85 -6.51
CA THR A 38 -11.21 3.75 -7.43
C THR A 38 -10.19 4.66 -8.10
N ASN A 39 -10.41 4.94 -9.39
CA ASN A 39 -9.67 5.94 -10.13
C ASN A 39 -10.65 6.90 -10.80
N GLN A 40 -10.35 8.21 -10.75
CA GLN A 40 -11.31 9.25 -11.14
C GLN A 40 -11.43 9.42 -12.67
N HIS A 41 -10.31 9.35 -13.40
CA HIS A 41 -10.24 9.74 -14.83
C HIS A 41 -10.30 8.57 -15.82
N GLY A 42 -10.86 7.42 -15.43
CA GLY A 42 -11.01 6.28 -16.35
C GLY A 42 -9.68 5.63 -16.73
N CYS A 43 -9.69 4.66 -17.64
CA CYS A 43 -8.47 4.02 -18.13
C CYS A 43 -8.80 3.22 -19.39
N GLY A 44 -8.00 3.36 -20.45
CA GLY A 44 -8.02 2.43 -21.59
C GLY A 44 -9.19 2.57 -22.57
N ASP A 45 -9.84 3.75 -22.63
CA ASP A 45 -10.90 4.10 -23.59
C ASP A 45 -10.40 4.97 -24.78
N ARG A 46 -9.07 4.97 -25.01
CA ARG A 46 -8.35 5.80 -26.02
C ARG A 46 -8.37 7.31 -25.77
N ASP A 47 -9.05 7.77 -24.73
CA ASP A 47 -9.02 9.15 -24.23
C ASP A 47 -7.78 9.43 -23.35
N LEU A 48 -7.23 8.40 -22.70
CA LEU A 48 -6.13 8.51 -21.75
C LEU A 48 -5.22 7.28 -21.74
N TYR A 49 -3.91 7.49 -21.68
CA TYR A 49 -2.95 6.46 -21.30
C TYR A 49 -2.87 6.38 -19.78
N CYS A 50 -2.99 5.17 -19.23
CA CYS A 50 -3.04 4.97 -17.78
C CYS A 50 -2.08 3.85 -17.37
N ASN A 51 -1.33 4.08 -16.30
CA ASN A 51 -0.56 3.06 -15.62
C ASN A 51 -0.97 3.01 -14.15
N ILE A 52 -1.17 1.82 -13.60
CA ILE A 52 -1.41 1.63 -12.16
C ILE A 52 -0.29 0.77 -11.59
N VAL A 53 0.35 1.22 -10.52
CA VAL A 53 1.44 0.49 -9.87
C VAL A 53 1.05 0.21 -8.43
N LEU A 54 1.04 -1.06 -8.05
CA LEU A 54 0.90 -1.49 -6.66
C LEU A 54 2.27 -1.83 -6.10
N GLN A 55 2.58 -1.27 -4.93
CA GLN A 55 3.84 -1.48 -4.23
C GLN A 55 3.60 -1.69 -2.75
N TYR A 56 4.59 -2.23 -2.06
CA TYR A 56 4.60 -2.27 -0.60
C TYR A 56 5.99 -2.02 -0.04
N ARG A 57 6.05 -1.68 1.24
CA ARG A 57 7.29 -1.71 2.03
C ARG A 57 6.99 -2.24 3.41
N CYS A 58 7.95 -2.91 4.03
CA CYS A 58 7.80 -3.50 5.35
C CYS A 58 8.98 -3.17 6.27
N GLN A 59 8.71 -3.16 7.57
CA GLN A 59 9.68 -3.10 8.67
C GLN A 59 9.41 -4.26 9.63
N ASP A 60 10.46 -4.85 10.16
CA ASP A 60 10.37 -5.89 11.20
C ASP A 60 9.72 -5.31 12.47
N ASP A 61 8.49 -5.74 12.78
CA ASP A 61 7.72 -5.21 13.91
C ASP A 61 8.41 -5.48 15.25
N THR A 62 9.23 -6.53 15.35
CA THR A 62 9.97 -6.88 16.59
C THR A 62 10.98 -5.81 16.97
N LYS A 63 11.58 -5.13 15.99
CA LYS A 63 12.54 -4.03 16.19
C LYS A 63 11.87 -2.66 16.38
N HIS A 64 10.56 -2.57 16.13
CA HIS A 64 9.80 -1.33 16.11
C HIS A 64 8.57 -1.33 17.05
N GLN A 65 8.56 -2.20 18.06
CA GLN A 65 7.50 -2.22 19.09
C GLN A 65 7.46 -0.91 19.88
N THR A 66 8.63 -0.36 20.21
CA THR A 66 8.77 0.98 20.75
C THR A 66 8.89 1.98 19.61
N LEU A 67 7.98 2.97 19.58
CA LEU A 67 7.99 4.00 18.55
C LEU A 67 9.26 4.83 18.61
N ASN A 68 9.91 4.99 17.47
CA ASN A 68 11.00 5.93 17.24
C ASN A 68 10.74 6.74 15.96
N HIS A 69 11.69 7.57 15.55
CA HIS A 69 11.56 8.45 14.39
C HIS A 69 11.50 7.71 13.04
N HIS A 70 11.90 6.44 12.98
CA HIS A 70 11.80 5.57 11.80
C HIS A 70 10.61 4.62 11.81
N THR A 71 9.96 4.42 12.97
CA THR A 71 8.86 3.46 13.09
C THR A 71 7.66 3.87 12.23
N MET A 72 7.33 3.06 11.22
CA MET A 72 6.12 3.19 10.41
C MET A 72 4.87 3.19 11.30
N ARG A 73 3.97 4.15 11.05
CA ARG A 73 2.78 4.37 11.88
C ARG A 73 1.71 5.20 11.16
N ASN A 74 0.47 5.01 11.57
CA ASN A 74 -0.63 5.93 11.29
C ASN A 74 -0.55 7.13 12.25
N GLY A 75 -1.01 8.30 11.82
CA GLY A 75 -1.14 9.46 12.70
C GLY A 75 -2.50 9.52 13.42
N ARG A 76 -2.55 10.24 14.55
CA ARG A 76 -3.80 10.79 15.08
C ARG A 76 -4.14 12.15 14.47
N LEU A 77 -3.12 12.86 13.98
CA LEU A 77 -3.25 14.13 13.28
C LEU A 77 -3.08 13.91 11.78
N THR A 78 -3.86 14.66 11.00
CA THR A 78 -3.85 14.65 9.52
C THR A 78 -2.89 15.65 8.90
N THR A 79 -2.23 16.48 9.72
CA THR A 79 -1.24 17.46 9.25
C THR A 79 0.10 16.81 8.90
N THR A 80 0.84 17.43 7.98
CA THR A 80 2.17 16.98 7.55
C THR A 80 3.17 17.00 8.73
N PRO A 81 4.04 15.97 8.89
CA PRO A 81 5.15 15.96 9.85
C PRO A 81 6.01 17.22 9.77
N THR A 82 6.60 17.67 10.86
CA THR A 82 7.52 18.82 10.83
C THR A 82 8.79 18.47 10.08
N TYR A 83 9.33 19.41 9.30
CA TYR A 83 10.62 19.24 8.62
C TYR A 83 11.33 20.57 8.58
N GLN A 84 12.62 20.54 8.86
CA GLN A 84 13.50 21.67 8.65
C GLN A 84 14.70 21.21 7.84
N LYS A 85 14.95 21.89 6.71
CA LYS A 85 16.13 21.63 5.89
C LYS A 85 17.37 22.00 6.71
N ARG A 86 18.22 21.01 6.99
CA ARG A 86 19.44 21.17 7.76
C ARG A 86 20.59 20.37 7.13
N THR A 87 21.79 20.92 7.25
CA THR A 87 23.03 20.19 6.97
C THR A 87 23.57 19.69 8.30
N TYR A 88 23.60 18.38 8.47
CA TYR A 88 24.16 17.76 9.67
C TYR A 88 25.64 17.47 9.46
N THR A 89 26.45 17.71 10.49
CA THR A 89 27.90 17.44 10.46
C THR A 89 28.23 16.03 10.95
N SER A 90 27.31 15.35 11.65
CA SER A 90 27.45 13.96 12.08
C SER A 90 26.09 13.27 12.20
N ARG A 91 26.11 11.94 12.21
CA ARG A 91 24.93 11.11 12.43
C ARG A 91 24.26 11.40 13.78
N SER A 92 25.04 11.64 14.83
CA SER A 92 24.52 11.98 16.16
C SER A 92 23.74 13.29 16.17
N ALA A 93 24.21 14.29 15.43
CA ALA A 93 23.51 15.57 15.26
C ALA A 93 22.19 15.39 14.47
N LYS A 94 22.21 14.59 13.39
CA LYS A 94 21.01 14.20 12.64
C LYS A 94 19.96 13.59 13.57
N ASN A 95 20.32 12.50 14.25
CA ASN A 95 19.39 11.76 15.11
C ASN A 95 18.83 12.62 16.25
N ARG A 96 19.59 13.60 16.75
CA ARG A 96 19.08 14.58 17.72
C ARG A 96 17.97 15.46 17.10
N GLY A 97 18.16 15.96 15.88
CA GLY A 97 17.16 16.71 15.15
C GLY A 97 15.88 15.91 14.89
N LEU A 98 16.01 14.69 14.36
CA LEU A 98 14.85 13.83 14.05
C LEU A 98 14.03 13.47 15.28
N ARG A 99 14.68 13.28 16.45
CA ARG A 99 13.96 13.05 17.72
C ARG A 99 13.11 14.24 18.14
N LEU A 100 13.56 15.47 17.89
CA LEU A 100 12.78 16.68 18.16
C LEU A 100 11.57 16.75 17.22
N ASP A 101 11.80 16.54 15.92
CA ASP A 101 10.77 16.56 14.88
C ASP A 101 9.72 15.43 15.05
N SER A 102 10.12 14.30 15.64
CA SER A 102 9.26 13.13 15.82
C SER A 102 8.71 12.93 17.23
N SER A 103 9.00 13.84 18.17
CA SER A 103 8.77 13.66 19.62
C SER A 103 7.35 13.23 20.03
N SER A 104 6.31 13.67 19.30
CA SER A 104 4.91 13.32 19.62
C SER A 104 4.43 12.01 19.00
N TYR A 105 5.10 11.51 17.97
CA TYR A 105 4.64 10.42 17.09
C TYR A 105 3.19 10.56 16.59
N SER A 106 2.61 11.76 16.65
CA SER A 106 1.17 11.99 16.46
C SER A 106 0.73 12.01 15.00
N ARG A 107 1.68 12.01 14.06
CA ARG A 107 1.46 12.07 12.61
C ARG A 107 1.90 10.78 11.94
N GLY A 108 1.31 10.50 10.78
CA GLY A 108 1.66 9.34 9.98
C GLY A 108 3.11 9.39 9.52
N LEU A 109 3.75 8.22 9.48
CA LEU A 109 5.07 8.04 8.90
C LEU A 109 5.00 6.84 7.97
N HIS A 110 4.85 7.13 6.67
CA HIS A 110 4.75 6.09 5.64
C HIS A 110 6.06 5.91 4.87
N GLU A 111 6.84 6.98 4.76
CA GLU A 111 8.20 7.03 4.24
C GLU A 111 9.10 7.66 5.31
N SER A 112 10.39 7.33 5.30
CA SER A 112 11.34 7.83 6.30
C SER A 112 11.60 9.33 6.09
N TRP A 113 12.10 10.00 7.13
CA TRP A 113 12.55 11.39 6.99
C TRP A 113 13.75 11.48 6.04
N GLU A 114 14.66 10.50 6.10
CA GLU A 114 15.85 10.40 5.26
C GLU A 114 15.50 10.37 3.77
N TRP A 115 14.43 9.68 3.41
CA TRP A 115 13.91 9.61 2.05
C TRP A 115 13.57 11.00 1.50
N TYR A 116 12.80 11.77 2.26
CA TYR A 116 12.44 13.13 1.87
C TYR A 116 13.64 14.08 1.87
N ASP A 117 14.46 14.06 2.92
CA ASP A 117 15.59 14.98 3.06
C ASP A 117 16.63 14.79 1.95
N LYS A 118 16.85 13.54 1.53
CA LYS A 118 17.62 13.19 0.34
C LYS A 118 17.05 13.86 -0.91
N CYS A 119 15.74 13.82 -1.12
CA CYS A 119 15.11 14.48 -2.27
C CYS A 119 15.14 16.01 -2.21
N VAL A 120 15.11 16.60 -1.02
CA VAL A 120 15.29 18.06 -0.85
C VAL A 120 16.68 18.53 -1.28
N LYS A 121 17.70 17.65 -1.17
CA LYS A 121 19.11 18.00 -1.38
C LYS A 121 19.67 17.53 -2.72
N ARG A 122 19.27 16.36 -3.20
CA ARG A 122 19.74 15.79 -4.47
C ARG A 122 19.32 16.67 -5.64
N LYS A 123 20.25 16.90 -6.57
CA LYS A 123 19.94 17.55 -7.85
C LYS A 123 19.11 16.60 -8.71
N ARG A 124 18.02 17.12 -9.27
CA ARG A 124 17.21 16.39 -10.24
C ARG A 124 18.03 16.07 -11.48
N VAL A 125 17.69 14.96 -12.14
CA VAL A 125 18.12 14.74 -13.53
C VAL A 125 17.28 15.61 -14.46
N GLU A 126 17.75 15.82 -15.69
CA GLU A 126 17.00 16.64 -16.64
C GLU A 126 15.77 15.86 -17.13
N LEU A 127 14.59 16.27 -16.65
CA LEU A 127 13.29 15.66 -16.99
C LEU A 127 12.42 16.63 -17.77
N PHE A 128 11.51 16.07 -18.57
CA PHE A 128 10.50 16.85 -19.27
C PHE A 128 9.57 17.56 -18.27
N ALA A 129 9.56 18.89 -18.35
CA ALA A 129 8.75 19.81 -17.56
C ALA A 129 7.74 20.60 -18.42
N ALA A 130 7.69 20.35 -19.74
CA ALA A 130 6.93 21.14 -20.68
C ALA A 130 7.33 22.64 -20.62
N ASP A 131 6.36 23.53 -20.43
CA ASP A 131 6.56 24.97 -20.24
C ASP A 131 6.50 25.40 -18.76
N GLN A 132 6.51 24.44 -17.83
CA GLN A 132 6.51 24.75 -16.39
C GLN A 132 7.87 25.30 -15.93
N LYS A 133 7.84 26.49 -15.34
CA LYS A 133 9.00 27.09 -14.67
C LYS A 133 9.11 26.54 -13.25
N LEU A 134 10.14 25.73 -13.01
CA LEU A 134 10.39 25.14 -11.69
C LEU A 134 11.11 26.13 -10.77
N ASN A 135 10.67 26.23 -9.50
CA ASN A 135 11.27 27.13 -8.51
C ASN A 135 12.55 26.59 -7.86
N GLY A 136 13.08 25.47 -8.36
CA GLY A 136 14.31 24.88 -7.86
C GLY A 136 14.81 23.72 -8.71
N LYS A 137 15.99 23.20 -8.34
CA LYS A 137 16.74 22.21 -9.11
C LYS A 137 16.91 20.86 -8.41
N THR A 138 16.17 20.62 -7.33
CA THR A 138 16.23 19.36 -6.56
C THR A 138 15.01 18.49 -6.81
N ASN A 139 15.05 17.23 -6.37
CA ASN A 139 14.05 16.21 -6.66
C ASN A 139 12.64 16.50 -6.08
N ILE A 140 12.48 17.55 -5.26
CA ILE A 140 11.16 18.02 -4.82
C ILE A 140 10.44 18.88 -5.86
N TYR A 141 11.16 19.41 -6.85
CA TYR A 141 10.63 20.24 -7.91
C TYR A 141 10.40 19.39 -9.15
N THR A 142 9.13 19.13 -9.45
CA THR A 142 8.70 18.39 -10.65
C THR A 142 7.71 19.22 -11.44
N ARG A 143 7.36 18.78 -12.66
CA ARG A 143 6.30 19.41 -13.45
C ARG A 143 4.98 19.55 -12.67
N GLN A 144 4.65 18.56 -11.84
CA GLN A 144 3.42 18.53 -11.04
C GLN A 144 3.56 19.26 -9.69
N ASN A 145 4.79 19.50 -9.25
CA ASN A 145 5.10 20.18 -8.00
C ASN A 145 6.15 21.28 -8.21
N PRO A 146 5.89 22.28 -9.07
CA PRO A 146 6.88 23.30 -9.42
C PRO A 146 7.29 24.17 -8.24
N ASN A 147 6.46 24.21 -7.18
CA ASN A 147 6.70 24.94 -5.95
C ASN A 147 7.40 24.13 -4.84
N GLY A 148 7.61 22.81 -5.03
CA GLY A 148 8.22 21.97 -4.00
C GLY A 148 7.33 21.78 -2.75
N ALA A 149 6.00 21.78 -2.92
CA ALA A 149 5.06 21.52 -1.84
C ALA A 149 5.25 20.10 -1.26
N ARG A 150 4.92 19.92 0.02
CA ARG A 150 5.25 18.71 0.76
C ARG A 150 4.03 17.97 1.29
N SER A 151 3.97 16.69 0.96
CA SER A 151 3.01 15.72 1.48
C SER A 151 3.75 14.64 2.26
N GLY A 152 3.61 14.63 3.59
CA GLY A 152 4.38 13.69 4.42
C GLY A 152 5.89 13.85 4.23
N TYR A 153 6.55 12.72 3.99
CA TYR A 153 7.96 12.61 3.57
C TYR A 153 8.08 11.93 2.19
N GLU A 154 7.09 12.17 1.33
CA GLU A 154 7.10 11.69 -0.06
C GLU A 154 8.16 12.42 -0.89
N CYS A 155 8.89 11.67 -1.73
CA CYS A 155 9.76 12.24 -2.75
C CYS A 155 9.00 12.48 -4.06
N PRO A 156 8.74 13.73 -4.48
CA PRO A 156 7.93 14.02 -5.67
C PRO A 156 8.48 13.42 -6.97
N GLU A 157 9.79 13.41 -7.18
CA GLU A 157 10.39 12.81 -8.38
C GLU A 157 10.16 11.29 -8.44
N GLU A 158 10.29 10.56 -7.33
CA GLU A 158 10.00 9.11 -7.32
C GLU A 158 8.49 8.84 -7.51
N ARG A 159 7.63 9.69 -6.93
CA ARG A 159 6.18 9.59 -7.14
C ARG A 159 5.84 9.74 -8.61
N ASP A 160 6.40 10.75 -9.26
CA ASP A 160 6.01 11.19 -10.61
C ASP A 160 6.59 10.30 -11.72
N TYR A 161 7.71 9.63 -11.46
CA TYR A 161 8.43 8.85 -12.47
C TYR A 161 8.66 7.41 -12.03
N TYR A 162 8.07 6.48 -12.79
CA TYR A 162 8.21 5.04 -12.58
C TYR A 162 8.51 4.30 -13.90
N PRO A 163 9.48 3.37 -13.93
CA PRO A 163 10.40 2.99 -12.85
C PRO A 163 11.37 4.11 -12.48
N TYR A 164 11.69 4.21 -11.19
CA TYR A 164 12.62 5.23 -10.70
C TYR A 164 14.09 4.79 -10.97
N TRP A 165 14.94 5.74 -11.36
CA TRP A 165 16.34 5.47 -11.72
C TRP A 165 17.28 5.42 -10.50
N HIS A 166 16.87 6.00 -9.38
CA HIS A 166 17.58 5.84 -8.10
C HIS A 166 16.94 4.73 -7.26
N PRO A 167 17.66 4.21 -6.24
CA PRO A 167 17.07 3.31 -5.26
C PRO A 167 15.82 3.90 -4.61
N THR A 168 14.85 3.04 -4.28
CA THR A 168 13.58 3.40 -3.62
C THR A 168 13.27 2.41 -2.50
N ASP A 169 12.53 2.83 -1.48
CA ASP A 169 12.13 1.95 -0.36
C ASP A 169 10.96 1.03 -0.71
N TRP A 170 10.37 1.19 -1.89
CA TRP A 170 9.20 0.47 -2.34
C TRP A 170 9.57 -0.82 -3.10
N THR A 171 8.85 -1.90 -2.80
CA THR A 171 8.88 -3.17 -3.52
C THR A 171 7.67 -3.24 -4.45
N ASP A 172 7.92 -3.53 -5.73
CA ASP A 172 6.86 -3.61 -6.74
C ASP A 172 6.09 -4.93 -6.64
N ILE A 173 4.76 -4.87 -6.63
CA ILE A 173 3.86 -6.03 -6.65
C ILE A 173 3.43 -6.32 -8.09
N VAL A 174 2.73 -5.36 -8.67
CA VAL A 174 2.15 -5.47 -10.02
C VAL A 174 2.11 -4.10 -10.70
N VAL A 175 2.34 -4.12 -12.00
CA VAL A 175 2.18 -2.98 -12.92
C VAL A 175 1.06 -3.28 -13.90
N PHE A 176 0.02 -2.47 -13.85
CA PHE A 176 -1.02 -2.42 -14.87
C PHE A 176 -0.62 -1.39 -15.91
N ALA A 177 0.02 -1.84 -16.98
CA ALA A 177 0.58 -0.98 -18.01
C ALA A 177 -0.50 -0.54 -19.02
N TYR A 178 -0.38 0.68 -19.57
CA TYR A 178 -1.29 1.16 -20.61
C TYR A 178 -1.26 0.26 -21.86
N ASN A 179 -0.10 -0.35 -22.13
CA ASN A 179 0.14 -1.31 -23.20
C ASN A 179 0.95 -2.50 -22.66
N GLU A 180 0.54 -3.72 -23.02
CA GLU A 180 1.20 -4.97 -22.61
C GLU A 180 2.62 -5.10 -23.14
N ALA A 181 2.95 -4.48 -24.29
CA ALA A 181 4.31 -4.42 -24.83
C ALA A 181 5.31 -3.72 -23.88
N MET A 182 4.83 -2.93 -22.91
CA MET A 182 5.67 -2.28 -21.90
C MET A 182 6.04 -3.20 -20.73
N CYS A 183 5.44 -4.39 -20.65
CA CYS A 183 5.64 -5.26 -19.49
C CYS A 183 7.09 -5.72 -19.33
N GLU A 184 7.76 -6.06 -20.43
CA GLU A 184 9.17 -6.42 -20.39
C GLU A 184 10.03 -5.26 -19.85
N TYR A 185 9.74 -4.03 -20.27
CA TYR A 185 10.40 -2.83 -19.77
C TYR A 185 10.20 -2.67 -18.26
N TYR A 186 8.96 -2.72 -17.76
CA TYR A 186 8.68 -2.55 -16.33
C TYR A 186 9.29 -3.67 -15.47
N GLN A 187 9.26 -4.91 -15.95
CA GLN A 187 9.83 -6.06 -15.25
C GLN A 187 11.36 -5.96 -15.17
N ARG A 188 12.02 -5.59 -16.27
CA ARG A 188 13.47 -5.44 -16.34
C ARG A 188 13.98 -4.23 -15.56
N GLU A 189 13.26 -3.12 -15.59
CA GLU A 189 13.72 -1.85 -14.98
C GLU A 189 13.31 -1.68 -13.51
N SER A 190 12.46 -2.55 -12.98
CA SER A 190 12.06 -2.56 -11.57
C SER A 190 13.25 -2.72 -10.63
N PHE A 191 13.22 -1.98 -9.51
CA PHE A 191 14.24 -2.09 -8.46
C PHE A 191 14.23 -3.46 -7.75
N ASN A 192 13.17 -4.26 -7.92
CA ASN A 192 13.13 -5.63 -7.42
C ASN A 192 14.27 -6.48 -7.98
N VAL A 193 14.66 -6.26 -9.25
CA VAL A 193 15.62 -7.11 -9.97
C VAL A 193 16.80 -6.36 -10.57
N LYS A 194 16.66 -5.07 -10.90
CA LYS A 194 17.75 -4.25 -11.40
C LYS A 194 18.29 -3.36 -10.29
N PRO A 195 19.54 -3.58 -9.83
CA PRO A 195 20.20 -2.68 -8.90
C PRO A 195 20.17 -1.23 -9.39
N LYS A 196 20.10 -0.29 -8.45
CA LYS A 196 20.08 1.15 -8.73
C LYS A 196 21.22 1.80 -7.99
N GLU A 197 21.74 2.87 -8.55
CA GLU A 197 22.98 3.44 -8.08
C GLU A 197 22.76 4.78 -7.36
N GLU A 198 23.58 5.02 -6.34
CA GLU A 198 23.59 6.27 -5.60
C GLU A 198 24.98 6.57 -5.01
N CYS A 199 25.28 7.86 -4.89
CA CYS A 199 26.48 8.34 -4.20
C CYS A 199 26.38 8.18 -2.68
N LEU A 200 27.32 7.42 -2.10
CA LEU A 200 27.52 7.29 -0.66
C LEU A 200 28.71 8.14 -0.22
N GLN A 201 28.51 9.00 0.77
CA GLN A 201 29.56 9.91 1.25
C GLN A 201 29.69 9.83 2.78
N TYR A 202 30.92 9.93 3.27
CA TYR A 202 31.14 10.19 4.68
C TYR A 202 30.68 11.62 5.04
N TYR A 203 30.42 11.85 6.32
CA TYR A 203 30.54 13.19 6.88
C TYR A 203 31.99 13.69 6.77
N ASN A 204 32.28 14.89 7.29
CA ASN A 204 33.61 15.49 7.20
C ASN A 204 34.71 14.56 7.76
N SER A 205 34.41 13.81 8.82
CA SER A 205 35.26 12.73 9.31
C SER A 205 34.65 11.35 9.03
N LYS A 206 35.50 10.36 8.69
CA LYS A 206 35.07 8.95 8.57
C LYS A 206 34.50 8.40 9.89
N THR A 207 34.95 8.91 11.03
CA THR A 207 34.46 8.51 12.36
C THR A 207 33.01 8.90 12.62
N ASP A 208 32.51 9.92 11.91
CA ASP A 208 31.12 10.38 12.01
C ASP A 208 30.14 9.51 11.19
N GLY A 209 30.68 8.56 10.42
CA GLY A 209 29.94 7.60 9.60
C GLY A 209 29.52 8.16 8.23
N PHE A 210 28.69 7.39 7.53
CA PHE A 210 28.10 7.82 6.26
C PHE A 210 26.96 8.80 6.49
N ARG A 211 26.79 9.72 5.53
CA ARG A 211 25.59 10.54 5.37
C ARG A 211 24.47 9.69 4.79
N HIS A 212 23.24 10.01 5.15
CA HIS A 212 22.05 9.42 4.50
C HIS A 212 21.75 10.06 3.14
N ASP A 213 22.30 11.25 2.87
CA ASP A 213 22.05 12.04 1.67
C ASP A 213 23.34 12.36 0.90
N SER A 214 23.20 12.52 -0.42
CA SER A 214 24.19 13.13 -1.31
C SER A 214 23.51 14.05 -2.32
N ILE A 215 24.19 15.13 -2.69
CA ILE A 215 23.73 16.05 -3.75
C ILE A 215 24.05 15.54 -5.16
N TYR A 216 24.96 14.56 -5.28
CA TYR A 216 25.50 14.07 -6.53
C TYR A 216 24.65 12.92 -7.08
N SER A 217 24.13 13.10 -8.28
CA SER A 217 23.22 12.17 -8.95
C SER A 217 23.88 11.32 -10.04
N ASN A 218 25.19 11.48 -10.27
CA ASN A 218 25.96 10.69 -11.23
C ASN A 218 27.32 10.26 -10.65
N LYS A 219 27.87 9.20 -11.23
CA LYS A 219 29.14 8.59 -10.83
C LYS A 219 30.31 9.57 -10.82
N LYS A 220 30.48 10.31 -11.92
CA LYS A 220 31.60 11.24 -12.09
C LYS A 220 31.63 12.31 -10.99
N ASP A 221 30.51 12.95 -10.73
CA ASP A 221 30.43 13.98 -9.68
C ASP A 221 30.59 13.38 -8.28
N CYS A 222 30.07 12.17 -8.05
CA CYS A 222 30.24 11.47 -6.78
C CYS A 222 31.73 11.22 -6.48
N GLU A 223 32.44 10.60 -7.42
CA GLU A 223 33.85 10.20 -7.26
C GLU A 223 34.77 11.43 -7.18
N ASN A 224 34.52 12.45 -8.02
CA ASN A 224 35.25 13.73 -7.96
C ASN A 224 35.11 14.44 -6.59
N ASN A 225 34.02 14.15 -5.87
CA ASN A 225 33.75 14.69 -4.54
C ASN A 225 33.94 13.66 -3.43
N ARG A 226 34.88 12.73 -3.63
CA ARG A 226 35.34 11.74 -2.64
C ARG A 226 34.23 10.82 -2.11
N GLY A 227 33.15 10.68 -2.88
CA GLY A 227 32.08 9.73 -2.63
C GLY A 227 32.35 8.39 -3.28
N PHE A 228 31.59 7.39 -2.86
CA PHE A 228 31.58 6.05 -3.43
C PHE A 228 30.30 5.90 -4.25
N TRP A 229 30.41 5.55 -5.53
CA TRP A 229 29.25 5.24 -6.35
C TRP A 229 28.81 3.79 -6.07
N ILE A 230 27.69 3.62 -5.36
CA ILE A 230 27.26 2.31 -4.85
C ILE A 230 26.10 1.80 -5.68
N SER A 231 26.21 0.53 -6.11
CA SER A 231 25.10 -0.23 -6.65
C SER A 231 24.34 -0.90 -5.51
N PHE A 232 23.14 -0.40 -5.26
CA PHE A 232 22.25 -0.87 -4.22
C PHE A 232 21.23 -1.86 -4.76
N SER A 233 20.76 -2.76 -3.90
CA SER A 233 19.77 -3.78 -4.23
C SER A 233 18.54 -3.70 -3.33
N ASN A 234 17.34 -3.83 -3.92
CA ASN A 234 16.13 -4.09 -3.15
C ASN A 234 16.07 -5.55 -2.71
N TYR A 235 15.32 -5.81 -1.64
CA TYR A 235 15.24 -7.11 -1.00
C TYR A 235 13.97 -7.24 -0.16
N LEU A 236 13.56 -8.48 0.12
CA LEU A 236 12.44 -8.75 1.03
C LEU A 236 12.86 -8.56 2.49
N GLU A 237 13.92 -9.26 2.90
CA GLU A 237 14.61 -9.10 4.18
C GLU A 237 16.07 -9.58 4.09
N GLU A 238 16.90 -9.18 5.05
CA GLU A 238 18.26 -9.71 5.18
C GLU A 238 18.23 -11.14 5.73
N TYR A 239 19.16 -11.98 5.28
CA TYR A 239 19.29 -13.37 5.71
C TYR A 239 20.62 -13.61 6.43
N PRO A 240 20.75 -13.25 7.72
CA PRO A 240 22.03 -13.17 8.44
C PRO A 240 22.70 -14.53 8.69
N LYS A 241 22.02 -15.65 8.42
CA LYS A 241 22.56 -17.00 8.56
C LYS A 241 23.80 -17.21 7.67
N TYR A 242 23.86 -16.60 6.49
CA TYR A 242 24.99 -16.71 5.59
C TYR A 242 25.79 -15.40 5.54
N GLN A 243 27.05 -15.49 5.95
CA GLN A 243 27.95 -14.33 6.09
C GLN A 243 28.98 -14.23 4.96
N THR A 244 28.95 -15.16 4.00
CA THR A 244 29.83 -15.16 2.82
C THR A 244 29.02 -15.37 1.56
N GLU A 245 29.52 -14.85 0.44
CA GLU A 245 28.91 -15.03 -0.88
C GLU A 245 28.73 -16.51 -1.22
N ARG A 246 29.77 -17.33 -1.01
CA ARG A 246 29.72 -18.78 -1.26
C ARG A 246 28.59 -19.46 -0.49
N ALA A 247 28.44 -19.14 0.80
CA ALA A 247 27.39 -19.73 1.63
C ALA A 247 25.99 -19.23 1.22
N CYS A 248 25.87 -17.95 0.87
CA CYS A 248 24.61 -17.35 0.39
C CYS A 248 24.15 -18.01 -0.93
N ASN A 249 25.08 -18.16 -1.89
CA ASN A 249 24.80 -18.78 -3.17
C ASN A 249 24.48 -20.27 -3.02
N ALA A 250 25.23 -21.00 -2.18
CA ALA A 250 24.97 -22.42 -1.93
C ALA A 250 23.66 -22.67 -1.16
N GLY A 251 23.21 -21.72 -0.34
CA GLY A 251 21.95 -21.79 0.39
C GLY A 251 20.73 -21.30 -0.42
N SER A 252 20.95 -20.72 -1.60
CA SER A 252 19.89 -20.21 -2.46
C SER A 252 19.13 -21.36 -3.11
N SER A 253 17.80 -21.23 -3.20
CA SER A 253 16.92 -22.20 -3.86
C SER A 253 15.74 -21.49 -4.51
N SER A 254 14.92 -22.22 -5.28
CA SER A 254 13.69 -21.63 -5.84
C SER A 254 12.75 -21.10 -4.75
N GLN A 255 12.60 -21.83 -3.64
CA GLN A 255 11.71 -21.48 -2.52
C GLN A 255 12.29 -20.43 -1.56
N LEU A 256 13.61 -20.29 -1.55
CA LEU A 256 14.34 -19.29 -0.79
C LEU A 256 15.40 -18.67 -1.70
N PRO A 257 15.00 -17.78 -2.62
CA PRO A 257 15.95 -17.16 -3.53
C PRO A 257 16.80 -16.17 -2.75
N LEU A 258 18.10 -16.40 -2.72
CA LEU A 258 19.09 -15.57 -2.04
C LEU A 258 20.02 -14.91 -3.05
N LYS A 259 20.48 -13.71 -2.74
CA LYS A 259 21.53 -12.98 -3.47
C LYS A 259 22.51 -12.31 -2.52
N TRP A 260 23.78 -12.22 -2.92
CA TRP A 260 24.83 -11.53 -2.17
C TRP A 260 25.02 -10.11 -2.72
N ASP A 261 24.48 -9.10 -2.05
CA ASP A 261 24.46 -7.73 -2.57
C ASP A 261 24.33 -6.67 -1.46
N ILE A 262 24.42 -5.38 -1.79
CA ILE A 262 24.36 -4.27 -0.84
C ILE A 262 22.89 -3.86 -0.60
N PRO A 263 22.34 -4.02 0.62
CA PRO A 263 20.94 -3.69 0.91
C PRO A 263 20.67 -2.19 0.85
N TYR A 264 19.48 -1.81 0.39
CA TYR A 264 18.97 -0.43 0.45
C TYR A 264 17.71 -0.27 1.29
N ARG A 265 17.82 0.58 2.31
CA ARG A 265 16.73 1.25 3.01
C ARG A 265 17.18 2.65 3.34
N SER A 266 16.38 3.66 3.00
CA SER A 266 16.76 5.06 3.20
C SER A 266 17.06 5.39 4.66
N GLU A 267 16.35 4.76 5.61
CA GLU A 267 16.57 4.91 7.06
C GLU A 267 17.85 4.26 7.59
N ASP A 268 18.50 3.38 6.81
CA ASP A 268 19.66 2.59 7.24
C ASP A 268 20.97 2.97 6.54
N ILE A 269 20.96 3.90 5.58
CA ILE A 269 22.17 4.27 4.83
C ILE A 269 23.31 4.76 5.73
N ASP A 270 23.01 5.56 6.76
CA ASP A 270 24.00 6.03 7.74
C ASP A 270 24.35 4.98 8.82
N ASN A 271 23.72 3.79 8.77
CA ASN A 271 24.06 2.61 9.57
C ASN A 271 25.15 1.76 8.90
N LEU A 272 25.37 1.91 7.59
CA LEU A 272 26.37 1.15 6.86
C LEU A 272 27.77 1.37 7.45
N ARG A 273 28.58 0.31 7.46
CA ARG A 273 29.97 0.33 7.96
C ARG A 273 30.83 -0.43 6.98
N MET A 274 31.77 0.30 6.38
CA MET A 274 32.71 -0.23 5.41
C MET A 274 34.02 -0.59 6.10
N THR A 275 34.51 -1.81 5.90
CA THR A 275 35.74 -2.31 6.50
C THR A 275 36.89 -2.13 5.51
N GLY A 276 38.00 -1.56 5.95
CA GLY A 276 39.19 -1.35 5.10
C GLY A 276 38.94 -0.42 3.90
N GLY A 277 37.87 0.39 3.90
CA GLY A 277 37.51 1.21 2.75
C GLY A 277 36.95 0.43 1.55
N ASN A 278 36.59 -0.84 1.73
CA ASN A 278 36.15 -1.72 0.66
C ASN A 278 34.61 -1.80 0.57
N VAL A 279 34.04 -1.31 -0.53
CA VAL A 279 32.59 -1.34 -0.80
C VAL A 279 32.01 -2.75 -0.74
N GLU A 280 32.76 -3.77 -1.15
CA GLU A 280 32.32 -5.18 -1.10
C GLU A 280 32.02 -5.65 0.33
N SER A 281 32.62 -5.03 1.35
CA SER A 281 32.33 -5.35 2.75
C SER A 281 30.91 -4.96 3.18
N LEU A 282 30.20 -4.17 2.37
CA LEU A 282 28.80 -3.79 2.60
C LEU A 282 27.82 -4.86 2.14
N LYS A 283 28.25 -5.82 1.31
CA LYS A 283 27.37 -6.88 0.82
C LYS A 283 26.89 -7.78 1.97
N ARG A 284 25.65 -8.21 1.87
CA ARG A 284 24.97 -9.13 2.81
C ARG A 284 24.23 -10.19 2.00
N CYS A 285 23.88 -11.29 2.64
CA CYS A 285 22.96 -12.24 2.04
C CYS A 285 21.53 -11.70 2.18
N LEU A 286 20.83 -11.56 1.06
CA LEU A 286 19.52 -10.93 0.97
C LEU A 286 18.52 -11.93 0.40
N VAL A 287 17.28 -11.92 0.92
CA VAL A 287 16.17 -12.62 0.28
C VAL A 287 15.77 -11.83 -0.96
N ALA A 288 16.00 -12.43 -2.12
CA ALA A 288 15.79 -11.80 -3.42
C ALA A 288 14.29 -11.63 -3.71
N LEU A 289 13.96 -10.54 -4.40
CA LEU A 289 12.62 -10.26 -4.90
C LEU A 289 12.49 -10.79 -6.33
N VAL A 290 11.25 -11.04 -6.74
CA VAL A 290 10.91 -11.38 -8.13
C VAL A 290 10.56 -10.11 -8.92
N PRO A 291 10.67 -10.13 -10.26
CA PRO A 291 10.10 -9.05 -11.08
C PRO A 291 8.63 -8.84 -10.75
N PRO A 292 8.10 -7.60 -10.82
CA PRO A 292 6.68 -7.38 -10.62
C PRO A 292 5.85 -8.15 -11.65
N GLU A 293 4.65 -8.56 -11.26
CA GLU A 293 3.66 -8.97 -12.25
C GLU A 293 3.38 -7.78 -13.18
N CYS A 294 3.15 -8.04 -14.46
CA CYS A 294 2.72 -6.99 -15.36
C CYS A 294 1.61 -7.48 -16.28
N THR A 295 0.55 -6.68 -16.37
CA THR A 295 -0.58 -6.94 -17.24
C THR A 295 -1.09 -5.62 -17.82
N LYS A 296 -1.93 -5.68 -18.84
CA LYS A 296 -2.58 -4.48 -19.36
C LYS A 296 -3.55 -3.89 -18.34
N ALA A 297 -3.59 -2.56 -18.27
CA ALA A 297 -4.49 -1.86 -17.38
C ALA A 297 -5.97 -2.14 -17.73
N PRO A 298 -6.80 -2.44 -16.72
CA PRO A 298 -8.22 -2.73 -16.93
C PRO A 298 -8.96 -1.49 -17.42
N ARG A 299 -9.89 -1.68 -18.37
CA ARG A 299 -10.68 -0.59 -18.92
C ARG A 299 -11.70 -0.07 -17.91
N THR A 300 -11.75 1.24 -17.72
CA THR A 300 -12.77 1.91 -16.89
C THR A 300 -13.24 3.22 -17.52
N ARG A 301 -14.52 3.54 -17.30
CA ARG A 301 -15.13 4.78 -17.79
C ARG A 301 -14.63 5.98 -17.00
N THR A 302 -14.30 7.06 -17.70
CA THR A 302 -13.92 8.36 -17.14
C THR A 302 -15.02 8.93 -16.24
N ASN A 303 -14.66 9.49 -15.09
CA ASN A 303 -15.55 10.08 -14.07
C ASN A 303 -16.53 9.11 -13.38
N HIS A 304 -16.27 7.81 -13.39
CA HIS A 304 -17.16 6.79 -12.80
C HIS A 304 -16.46 5.88 -11.78
N LEU A 305 -15.46 6.42 -11.06
CA LEU A 305 -14.78 5.79 -9.92
C LEU A 305 -14.19 4.39 -10.21
N GLY A 306 -13.87 4.07 -11.46
CA GLY A 306 -13.20 2.81 -11.79
C GLY A 306 -14.10 1.57 -11.82
N ASN A 307 -15.37 1.67 -12.21
CA ASN A 307 -16.14 0.45 -12.52
C ASN A 307 -15.63 -0.18 -13.82
N ALA A 308 -15.23 -1.45 -13.76
CA ALA A 308 -14.81 -2.23 -14.92
C ALA A 308 -15.97 -3.01 -15.56
N TYR A 309 -15.70 -3.67 -16.68
CA TYR A 309 -16.66 -4.55 -17.37
C TYR A 309 -17.29 -5.56 -16.40
N GLY A 310 -18.62 -5.70 -16.45
CA GLY A 310 -19.38 -6.59 -15.55
C GLY A 310 -19.74 -5.99 -14.18
N VAL A 311 -19.60 -4.66 -14.00
CA VAL A 311 -20.00 -3.92 -12.78
C VAL A 311 -19.27 -4.45 -11.53
N VAL A 312 -17.97 -4.71 -11.69
CA VAL A 312 -17.07 -5.02 -10.57
C VAL A 312 -16.09 -3.87 -10.37
N PRO A 313 -15.75 -3.55 -9.10
CA PRO A 313 -14.66 -2.62 -8.82
C PRO A 313 -13.36 -3.10 -9.45
N LEU A 314 -12.47 -2.17 -9.79
CA LEU A 314 -11.08 -2.51 -10.09
C LEU A 314 -10.47 -3.27 -8.94
N ARG A 315 -9.86 -4.41 -9.24
CA ARG A 315 -9.34 -5.31 -8.23
C ARG A 315 -8.11 -6.08 -8.68
N TYR A 316 -7.31 -6.48 -7.71
CA TYR A 316 -6.16 -7.35 -7.88
C TYR A 316 -6.03 -8.29 -6.67
N ASN A 317 -5.63 -9.54 -6.91
CA ASN A 317 -5.41 -10.52 -5.85
C ASN A 317 -3.92 -10.60 -5.56
N TRP A 318 -3.48 -9.90 -4.52
CA TRP A 318 -2.08 -9.93 -4.10
C TRP A 318 -1.79 -11.17 -3.26
N VAL A 319 -0.74 -11.91 -3.64
CA VAL A 319 -0.17 -12.98 -2.81
C VAL A 319 0.78 -12.35 -1.80
N ILE A 320 0.41 -12.39 -0.53
CA ILE A 320 1.21 -11.84 0.56
C ILE A 320 2.52 -12.65 0.67
N PRO A 321 3.70 -12.01 0.74
CA PRO A 321 4.97 -12.72 0.83
C PRO A 321 5.13 -13.49 2.15
N HIS A 322 5.97 -14.53 2.12
CA HIS A 322 6.50 -15.18 3.31
C HIS A 322 7.83 -14.52 3.70
N PHE A 323 8.01 -14.15 4.96
CA PHE A 323 9.30 -13.67 5.48
C PHE A 323 10.02 -14.83 6.19
N PRO A 324 11.12 -15.38 5.64
CA PRO A 324 11.95 -16.40 6.26
C PRO A 324 12.33 -16.19 7.74
N SER A 325 12.38 -14.96 8.25
CA SER A 325 12.59 -14.69 9.68
C SER A 325 11.46 -15.23 10.57
N GLY A 326 10.26 -15.43 10.03
CA GLY A 326 9.06 -15.76 10.81
C GLY A 326 8.59 -14.61 11.71
N HIS A 327 9.13 -13.40 11.52
CA HIS A 327 8.78 -12.23 12.31
C HIS A 327 7.51 -11.55 11.76
N ALA A 328 6.75 -10.93 12.66
CA ALA A 328 5.70 -10.01 12.26
C ALA A 328 6.29 -8.78 11.57
N GLN A 329 5.63 -8.27 10.53
CA GLN A 329 6.05 -7.11 9.77
C GLN A 329 5.00 -6.02 9.85
N ARG A 330 5.42 -4.77 10.00
CA ARG A 330 4.59 -3.59 9.74
C ARG A 330 4.78 -3.20 8.29
N CYS A 331 3.70 -3.16 7.53
CA CYS A 331 3.78 -2.94 6.11
C CYS A 331 2.84 -1.83 5.66
N ILE A 332 3.25 -1.15 4.59
CA ILE A 332 2.46 -0.15 3.91
C ILE A 332 2.29 -0.61 2.49
N ILE A 333 1.05 -0.59 2.02
CA ILE A 333 0.73 -0.76 0.60
C ILE A 333 0.54 0.62 0.00
N ARG A 334 1.02 0.80 -1.24
CA ARG A 334 0.88 2.01 -2.04
C ARG A 334 0.25 1.67 -3.38
N ILE A 335 -0.64 2.53 -3.84
CA ILE A 335 -1.17 2.51 -5.20
C ILE A 335 -0.87 3.86 -5.85
N ARG A 336 -0.19 3.82 -6.99
CA ARG A 336 -0.02 4.97 -7.89
C ARG A 336 -0.89 4.78 -9.11
N TYR A 337 -1.64 5.82 -9.46
CA TYR A 337 -2.41 5.90 -10.69
C TYR A 337 -1.88 7.06 -11.52
N ASN A 338 -1.15 6.71 -12.58
CA ASN A 338 -0.48 7.64 -13.47
C ASN A 338 -1.27 7.75 -14.76
N ILE A 339 -1.44 8.96 -15.25
CA ILE A 339 -2.16 9.25 -16.48
C ILE A 339 -1.29 10.05 -17.43
N SER A 340 -1.43 9.82 -18.72
CA SER A 340 -0.86 10.64 -19.78
C SER A 340 -1.84 10.76 -20.94
N THR A 341 -1.56 11.69 -21.82
CA THR A 341 -2.37 11.96 -23.01
C THR A 341 -1.58 11.62 -24.28
N GLY A 342 -2.27 11.66 -25.42
CA GLY A 342 -1.68 11.44 -26.74
C GLY A 342 -1.03 12.67 -27.36
N ASP A 343 -1.07 13.83 -26.70
CA ASP A 343 -0.59 15.10 -27.29
C ASP A 343 0.94 15.18 -27.41
N TYR A 344 1.66 14.25 -26.79
CA TYR A 344 3.10 14.06 -26.98
C TYR A 344 3.45 12.59 -26.70
N PRO A 345 4.53 12.04 -27.29
CA PRO A 345 4.95 10.66 -27.03
C PRO A 345 5.66 10.55 -25.67
N PRO A 346 5.03 10.03 -24.59
CA PRO A 346 5.54 10.19 -23.23
C PRO A 346 6.85 9.43 -22.95
N PHE A 347 7.17 8.41 -23.75
CA PHE A 347 8.42 7.64 -23.64
C PHE A 347 9.57 8.18 -24.50
N ASN A 348 9.29 9.13 -25.40
CA ASN A 348 10.28 9.69 -26.33
C ASN A 348 10.40 11.23 -26.21
N THR A 349 9.79 11.84 -25.20
CA THR A 349 9.87 13.29 -24.93
C THR A 349 10.66 13.51 -23.65
N PHE A 350 11.82 14.15 -23.76
CA PHE A 350 12.74 14.40 -22.66
C PHE A 350 12.96 15.90 -22.42
N SER A 351 13.91 16.25 -21.56
CA SER A 351 14.19 17.63 -21.16
C SER A 351 14.58 18.56 -22.30
N ASP A 352 15.12 18.03 -23.40
CA ASP A 352 15.46 18.78 -24.61
C ASP A 352 14.24 19.41 -25.29
N LYS A 353 13.03 18.95 -24.94
CA LYS A 353 11.75 19.48 -25.40
C LYS A 353 11.09 20.43 -24.41
N ASN A 354 11.76 20.81 -23.33
CA ASN A 354 11.25 21.86 -22.44
C ASN A 354 11.25 23.21 -23.14
N ASP A 355 10.29 24.06 -22.80
CA ASP A 355 10.21 25.40 -23.37
C ASP A 355 11.45 26.22 -22.97
N ASP A 356 12.24 26.62 -23.97
CA ASP A 356 13.43 27.45 -23.81
C ASP A 356 13.46 28.51 -24.92
N PRO A 357 12.84 29.69 -24.67
CA PRO A 357 12.81 30.78 -25.62
C PRO A 357 14.20 31.26 -26.06
N ASN A 358 15.21 31.14 -25.19
CA ASN A 358 16.57 31.58 -25.51
C ASN A 358 17.25 30.68 -26.55
N LYS A 359 16.82 29.42 -26.65
CA LYS A 359 17.29 28.45 -27.64
C LYS A 359 16.29 28.20 -28.76
N GLY A 360 15.19 28.95 -28.80
CA GLY A 360 14.11 28.76 -29.76
C GLY A 360 13.38 27.42 -29.63
N VAL A 361 13.50 26.73 -28.49
CA VAL A 361 12.82 25.46 -28.24
C VAL A 361 11.43 25.75 -27.71
N LYS A 362 10.41 25.26 -28.42
CA LYS A 362 9.01 25.30 -27.97
C LYS A 362 8.61 23.93 -27.45
N SER A 363 8.00 23.89 -26.27
CA SER A 363 7.45 22.64 -25.73
C SER A 363 6.33 22.10 -26.63
N PRO A 364 6.23 20.76 -26.82
CA PRO A 364 5.14 20.14 -27.60
C PRO A 364 3.76 20.37 -26.96
N VAL A 365 3.72 20.68 -25.67
CA VAL A 365 2.50 21.05 -24.95
C VAL A 365 2.74 22.35 -24.17
N GLN A 366 1.76 23.24 -24.21
CA GLN A 366 1.80 24.54 -23.54
C GLN A 366 0.59 24.72 -22.64
N ASN A 367 0.73 25.59 -21.65
CA ASN A 367 -0.31 25.96 -20.72
C ASN A 367 -1.27 26.94 -21.38
N ASN A 368 -2.56 26.59 -21.39
CA ASN A 368 -3.65 27.33 -22.01
C ASN A 368 -3.32 27.92 -23.40
N PRO A 369 -2.90 27.11 -24.38
CA PRO A 369 -2.51 27.60 -25.69
C PRO A 369 -3.73 28.17 -26.43
N LYS A 370 -3.51 29.22 -27.21
CA LYS A 370 -4.46 29.71 -28.19
C LYS A 370 -4.25 28.95 -29.50
N VAL A 371 -5.33 28.44 -30.06
CA VAL A 371 -5.34 27.66 -31.30
C VAL A 371 -6.40 28.20 -32.23
N ASP A 372 -6.10 28.28 -33.51
CA ASP A 372 -7.07 28.66 -34.53
C ASP A 372 -7.79 27.40 -35.03
N VAL A 373 -9.10 27.36 -34.83
CA VAL A 373 -9.96 26.25 -35.23
C VAL A 373 -10.80 26.67 -36.42
N GLY A 374 -10.80 25.85 -37.47
CA GLY A 374 -11.56 26.11 -38.69
C GLY A 374 -10.79 25.66 -39.93
N ASP A 375 -11.09 26.26 -41.07
CA ASP A 375 -10.45 25.94 -42.35
C ASP A 375 -9.62 27.12 -42.88
N VAL A 376 -9.21 27.04 -44.15
CA VAL A 376 -8.40 28.08 -44.81
C VAL A 376 -9.15 29.41 -45.02
N THR A 377 -10.49 29.40 -44.90
CA THR A 377 -11.35 30.57 -45.11
C THR A 377 -11.83 31.20 -43.80
N VAL A 378 -12.01 30.39 -42.75
CA VAL A 378 -12.47 30.86 -41.43
C VAL A 378 -11.59 30.27 -40.34
N GLN A 379 -10.87 31.12 -39.63
CA GLN A 379 -10.07 30.77 -38.46
C GLN A 379 -10.67 31.39 -37.20
N LEU A 380 -11.14 30.55 -36.27
CA LEU A 380 -11.68 30.98 -34.98
C LEU A 380 -10.63 30.76 -33.88
N PRO A 381 -10.07 31.82 -33.28
CA PRO A 381 -9.12 31.68 -32.19
C PRO A 381 -9.84 31.22 -30.92
N LEU A 382 -9.50 30.02 -30.44
CA LEU A 382 -9.98 29.45 -29.18
C LEU A 382 -8.82 29.21 -28.22
N GLN A 383 -9.10 29.26 -26.92
CA GLN A 383 -8.12 28.91 -25.90
C GLN A 383 -8.44 27.53 -25.31
N LEU A 384 -7.46 26.63 -25.36
CA LEU A 384 -7.59 25.33 -24.70
C LEU A 384 -7.39 25.49 -23.18
N ALA A 385 -8.14 24.76 -22.36
CA ALA A 385 -7.99 24.76 -20.90
C ALA A 385 -6.96 23.72 -20.43
N ILE A 386 -5.74 23.80 -20.96
CA ILE A 386 -4.66 22.86 -20.66
C ILE A 386 -3.84 23.39 -19.49
N ASN A 387 -3.67 22.55 -18.46
CA ASN A 387 -2.70 22.78 -17.40
C ASN A 387 -1.54 21.79 -17.52
N THR A 388 -0.38 22.24 -18.01
CA THR A 388 0.80 21.39 -18.22
C THR A 388 1.38 20.83 -16.91
N ALA A 389 1.09 21.44 -15.75
CA ALA A 389 1.42 20.84 -14.45
C ALA A 389 0.54 19.61 -14.12
N GLN A 390 -0.64 19.50 -14.74
CA GLN A 390 -1.57 18.38 -14.54
C GLN A 390 -1.60 17.39 -15.72
N PHE A 391 -0.96 17.76 -16.81
CA PHE A 391 -0.82 16.95 -18.02
C PHE A 391 0.22 15.86 -17.80
N GLY A 392 -0.07 14.59 -18.08
CA GLY A 392 0.89 13.50 -17.84
C GLY A 392 1.32 13.34 -16.38
N ARG A 393 0.43 12.98 -15.45
CA ARG A 393 0.71 13.06 -14.01
C ARG A 393 0.54 11.78 -13.22
N THR A 394 1.15 11.71 -12.04
CA THR A 394 0.69 10.81 -10.97
C THR A 394 -0.58 11.43 -10.40
N PHE A 395 -1.72 10.97 -10.90
CA PHE A 395 -3.00 11.59 -10.62
C PHE A 395 -3.46 11.31 -9.19
N GLN A 396 -3.20 10.10 -8.72
CA GLN A 396 -3.48 9.67 -7.37
C GLN A 396 -2.32 8.83 -6.85
N ASP A 397 -1.88 9.14 -5.64
CA ASP A 397 -0.97 8.31 -4.86
C ASP A 397 -1.59 8.12 -3.47
N ARG A 398 -1.79 6.86 -3.08
CA ARG A 398 -2.48 6.52 -1.83
C ARG A 398 -1.73 5.39 -1.15
N SER A 399 -1.63 5.46 0.16
CA SER A 399 -0.99 4.42 0.96
C SER A 399 -1.78 4.06 2.22
N HIS A 400 -1.64 2.82 2.67
CA HIS A 400 -2.35 2.28 3.84
C HIS A 400 -1.47 1.32 4.63
N LEU A 401 -1.50 1.45 5.96
CA LEU A 401 -0.68 0.69 6.90
C LEU A 401 -1.44 -0.52 7.48
N PHE A 402 -0.78 -1.67 7.52
CA PHE A 402 -1.28 -2.93 8.10
C PHE A 402 -0.13 -3.75 8.71
N LYS A 403 -0.42 -4.90 9.33
CA LYS A 403 0.62 -5.88 9.69
C LYS A 403 0.51 -7.16 8.90
N LEU A 404 1.66 -7.78 8.66
CA LEU A 404 1.78 -9.17 8.24
C LEU A 404 2.26 -10.02 9.40
N LEU A 405 1.46 -10.98 9.84
CA LEU A 405 1.78 -11.89 10.92
C LEU A 405 2.27 -13.23 10.37
N PRO A 406 3.21 -13.91 11.04
CA PRO A 406 3.48 -15.32 10.76
C PRO A 406 2.19 -16.13 10.95
N ARG A 407 2.09 -17.25 10.21
CA ARG A 407 0.94 -18.15 10.35
C ARG A 407 0.87 -18.71 11.79
N PRO A 408 -0.31 -18.79 12.40
CA PRO A 408 -0.45 -19.42 13.70
C PRO A 408 -0.18 -20.92 13.57
N LYS A 409 0.27 -21.56 14.66
CA LYS A 409 0.64 -22.99 14.68
C LYS A 409 -0.47 -23.93 14.21
N SER A 410 -1.74 -23.52 14.32
CA SER A 410 -2.90 -24.29 13.87
C SER A 410 -3.14 -24.27 12.36
N VAL A 411 -2.35 -23.49 11.61
CA VAL A 411 -2.50 -23.31 10.16
C VAL A 411 -1.29 -23.88 9.46
N SER A 412 -1.51 -24.81 8.54
CA SER A 412 -0.44 -25.47 7.79
C SER A 412 0.23 -24.49 6.82
N ASP A 413 1.50 -24.71 6.49
CA ASP A 413 2.19 -24.01 5.40
C ASP A 413 1.52 -24.24 4.03
N ASN A 414 0.75 -25.32 3.87
CA ASN A 414 0.06 -25.65 2.62
C ASN A 414 -1.35 -25.04 2.53
N ASP A 415 -1.93 -24.58 3.65
CA ASP A 415 -3.27 -24.02 3.65
C ASP A 415 -3.34 -22.74 2.79
N ILE A 416 -4.43 -22.61 2.03
CA ILE A 416 -4.72 -21.43 1.21
C ILE A 416 -5.58 -20.49 2.06
N ILE A 417 -5.16 -19.24 2.24
CA ILE A 417 -5.91 -18.24 3.02
C ILE A 417 -6.48 -17.19 2.07
N HIS A 418 -7.79 -16.99 2.09
CA HIS A 418 -8.46 -15.88 1.41
C HIS A 418 -8.90 -14.83 2.42
N ASN A 419 -8.49 -13.57 2.23
CA ASN A 419 -8.88 -12.49 3.13
C ASN A 419 -10.23 -11.89 2.71
N LEU A 420 -11.15 -11.78 3.68
CA LEU A 420 -12.46 -11.14 3.56
C LEU A 420 -12.51 -9.98 4.55
N ASN A 421 -12.73 -8.78 4.05
CA ASN A 421 -12.70 -7.54 4.80
C ASN A 421 -13.94 -6.67 4.55
N ALA A 422 -13.99 -5.52 5.23
CA ALA A 422 -14.79 -4.37 4.84
C ALA A 422 -13.90 -3.32 4.17
N ARG A 423 -14.45 -2.58 3.21
CA ARG A 423 -13.85 -1.41 2.56
C ARG A 423 -14.82 -0.24 2.61
N GLY A 424 -14.34 0.97 2.32
CA GLY A 424 -15.18 2.15 2.14
C GLY A 424 -15.16 3.10 3.34
N LYS A 425 -16.07 4.07 3.33
CA LYS A 425 -16.23 5.10 4.37
C LYS A 425 -17.71 5.35 4.66
N ARG A 426 -18.01 5.80 5.88
CA ARG A 426 -19.34 6.28 6.27
C ARG A 426 -19.78 7.40 5.34
N GLY A 427 -21.04 7.43 4.95
CA GLY A 427 -21.61 8.47 4.09
C GLY A 427 -22.58 7.91 3.06
N ASN A 428 -23.22 8.81 2.33
CA ASN A 428 -23.76 8.54 1.00
C ASN A 428 -22.66 8.74 -0.07
N ILE A 429 -22.98 8.49 -1.34
CA ILE A 429 -22.02 8.61 -2.45
C ILE A 429 -21.29 9.96 -2.52
N VAL A 430 -21.99 11.07 -2.22
CA VAL A 430 -21.42 12.42 -2.25
C VAL A 430 -20.47 12.64 -1.07
N GLN A 431 -20.85 12.18 0.12
CA GLN A 431 -20.07 12.36 1.36
C GLN A 431 -18.84 11.46 1.41
N ALA A 432 -18.95 10.24 0.86
CA ALA A 432 -17.84 9.29 0.82
C ALA A 432 -16.81 9.62 -0.26
N TYR A 433 -17.18 10.38 -1.30
CA TYR A 433 -16.29 10.79 -2.39
C TYR A 433 -15.02 11.48 -1.85
N PRO A 434 -13.81 11.18 -2.39
CA PRO A 434 -13.51 10.32 -3.54
C PRO A 434 -13.27 8.83 -3.20
N ALA A 435 -13.67 8.38 -2.01
CA ALA A 435 -13.77 6.96 -1.67
C ALA A 435 -15.13 6.41 -2.12
N VAL A 436 -15.54 5.28 -1.55
CA VAL A 436 -16.84 4.64 -1.77
C VAL A 436 -17.50 4.31 -0.43
N GLU A 437 -18.80 4.07 -0.45
CA GLU A 437 -19.53 3.60 0.72
C GLU A 437 -19.07 2.21 1.15
N TYR A 438 -19.48 1.82 2.36
CA TYR A 438 -19.10 0.54 2.91
C TYR A 438 -19.62 -0.66 2.10
N ASP A 439 -18.74 -1.63 1.89
CA ASP A 439 -19.05 -2.92 1.30
C ASP A 439 -18.08 -4.00 1.80
N PHE A 440 -18.48 -5.27 1.68
CA PHE A 440 -17.56 -6.38 1.90
C PHE A 440 -16.63 -6.57 0.69
N ILE A 441 -15.37 -6.89 0.96
CA ILE A 441 -14.37 -7.18 -0.06
C ILE A 441 -13.70 -8.54 0.20
N PRO A 442 -13.74 -9.48 -0.77
CA PRO A 442 -14.56 -9.41 -1.99
C PRO A 442 -16.05 -9.60 -1.66
N LYS A 443 -16.93 -8.89 -2.38
CA LYS A 443 -18.39 -9.05 -2.25
C LYS A 443 -18.88 -10.46 -2.60
N ARG A 444 -18.16 -11.14 -3.50
CA ARG A 444 -18.41 -12.52 -3.94
C ARG A 444 -17.11 -13.30 -3.83
N LEU A 445 -17.01 -14.17 -2.82
CA LEU A 445 -15.86 -15.01 -2.57
C LEU A 445 -16.14 -16.44 -3.04
N TYR A 446 -15.27 -16.97 -3.89
CA TYR A 446 -15.34 -18.34 -4.41
C TYR A 446 -14.10 -19.10 -3.96
N ILE A 447 -14.28 -20.19 -3.21
CA ILE A 447 -13.17 -20.96 -2.63
C ILE A 447 -13.46 -22.47 -2.66
N LEU A 448 -12.41 -23.27 -2.40
CA LEU A 448 -12.54 -24.69 -2.11
C LEU A 448 -12.74 -24.90 -0.60
N SER A 449 -13.38 -26.00 -0.22
CA SER A 449 -13.58 -26.41 1.19
C SER A 449 -12.27 -26.75 1.93
N THR A 450 -11.17 -26.90 1.19
CA THR A 450 -9.82 -27.09 1.74
C THR A 450 -9.13 -25.76 2.10
N SER A 451 -9.68 -24.63 1.64
CA SER A 451 -9.15 -23.28 1.92
C SER A 451 -9.70 -22.70 3.23
N LEU A 452 -8.99 -21.70 3.75
CA LEU A 452 -9.36 -20.89 4.90
C LEU A 452 -9.85 -19.51 4.45
N VAL A 453 -10.83 -18.96 5.17
CA VAL A 453 -11.23 -17.56 5.05
C VAL A 453 -10.78 -16.81 6.28
N HIS A 454 -9.96 -15.78 6.10
CA HIS A 454 -9.60 -14.85 7.14
C HIS A 454 -10.58 -13.68 7.15
N ILE A 455 -11.43 -13.61 8.17
CA ILE A 455 -12.45 -12.57 8.29
C ILE A 455 -11.98 -11.56 9.32
N GLN A 456 -11.86 -10.29 8.94
CA GLN A 456 -11.53 -9.17 9.83
C GLN A 456 -12.08 -7.85 9.27
N TRP A 457 -12.11 -6.78 10.05
CA TRP A 457 -12.42 -5.45 9.52
C TRP A 457 -11.94 -4.34 10.43
N THR A 458 -11.87 -3.13 9.88
CA THR A 458 -11.58 -1.91 10.61
C THR A 458 -12.70 -0.91 10.36
N GLY A 459 -13.39 -0.51 11.43
CA GLY A 459 -14.30 0.63 11.42
C GLY A 459 -13.63 1.89 11.93
N SER A 460 -14.42 2.93 12.22
CA SER A 460 -13.89 4.23 12.67
C SER A 460 -14.77 4.89 13.73
N ASN A 461 -14.13 5.71 14.57
CA ASN A 461 -14.79 6.61 15.52
C ASN A 461 -14.54 8.09 15.19
N THR A 462 -13.97 8.37 14.03
CA THR A 462 -13.51 9.70 13.63
C THR A 462 -14.03 10.07 12.24
N ASN A 463 -15.17 9.49 11.83
CA ASN A 463 -15.88 9.97 10.65
C ASN A 463 -16.47 11.35 10.92
N PRO A 464 -16.67 12.21 9.90
CA PRO A 464 -17.36 13.47 10.09
C PRO A 464 -18.78 13.27 10.65
N GLY A 465 -19.18 14.12 11.60
CA GLY A 465 -20.45 13.97 12.33
C GLY A 465 -21.70 14.14 11.46
N ASN A 466 -21.61 14.90 10.39
CA ASN A 466 -22.70 15.17 9.44
C ASN A 466 -22.85 14.09 8.34
N TYR A 467 -22.05 13.02 8.38
CA TYR A 467 -22.10 11.98 7.36
C TYR A 467 -23.21 10.96 7.65
N ALA A 468 -24.00 10.66 6.61
CA ALA A 468 -25.08 9.70 6.66
C ALA A 468 -24.57 8.30 7.07
N GLY A 469 -25.31 7.62 7.92
CA GLY A 469 -24.96 6.31 8.47
C GLY A 469 -25.86 5.96 9.65
N GLN A 470 -25.81 4.72 10.13
CA GLN A 470 -26.59 4.28 11.29
C GLN A 470 -25.77 4.32 12.57
N GLY A 471 -26.45 4.35 13.72
CA GLY A 471 -25.83 4.53 15.02
C GLY A 471 -25.28 5.93 15.26
N THR A 472 -24.49 6.06 16.33
CA THR A 472 -23.92 7.33 16.80
C THR A 472 -23.15 8.05 15.68
N ALA A 473 -23.45 9.34 15.49
CA ALA A 473 -22.79 10.21 14.53
C ALA A 473 -21.25 10.16 14.66
N GLY A 474 -20.55 10.16 13.53
CA GLY A 474 -19.09 10.05 13.46
C GLY A 474 -18.51 8.67 13.78
N THR A 475 -19.33 7.71 14.21
CA THR A 475 -18.92 6.32 14.45
C THR A 475 -19.40 5.39 13.35
N ASP A 476 -18.69 4.28 13.19
CA ASP A 476 -19.02 3.23 12.26
C ASP A 476 -18.57 1.85 12.78
N ARG A 477 -19.40 0.84 12.53
CA ARG A 477 -19.20 -0.55 12.97
C ARG A 477 -19.64 -1.49 11.87
N HIS A 478 -18.93 -2.60 11.74
CA HIS A 478 -19.34 -3.70 10.88
C HIS A 478 -19.65 -4.93 11.72
N ASN A 479 -20.53 -5.76 11.21
CA ASN A 479 -20.81 -7.08 11.75
C ASN A 479 -21.19 -8.01 10.60
N ILE A 480 -21.25 -9.31 10.88
CA ILE A 480 -21.70 -10.31 9.92
C ILE A 480 -22.85 -11.08 10.56
N VAL A 481 -24.01 -10.99 9.92
CA VAL A 481 -25.20 -11.80 10.23
C VAL A 481 -25.64 -12.56 8.98
N GLU A 482 -26.08 -13.81 9.14
CA GLU A 482 -26.50 -14.66 8.03
C GLU A 482 -27.86 -14.21 7.48
N MET A 483 -28.04 -14.33 6.17
CA MET A 483 -29.29 -14.01 5.48
C MET A 483 -29.70 -15.12 4.52
N ALA A 484 -31.00 -15.22 4.21
CA ALA A 484 -31.51 -16.26 3.32
C ALA A 484 -31.12 -16.04 1.84
N ASN A 485 -31.17 -14.78 1.39
CA ASN A 485 -30.96 -14.42 -0.02
C ASN A 485 -30.45 -12.97 -0.12
N PRO A 486 -29.48 -12.65 -0.98
CA PRO A 486 -29.02 -11.27 -1.18
C PRO A 486 -30.09 -10.28 -1.67
N SER A 487 -31.24 -10.75 -2.20
CA SER A 487 -32.36 -9.89 -2.60
C SER A 487 -33.16 -9.31 -1.42
N VAL A 488 -33.02 -9.87 -0.21
CA VAL A 488 -33.71 -9.36 0.98
C VAL A 488 -32.82 -8.41 1.79
N ASN A 489 -33.41 -7.58 2.67
CA ASN A 489 -32.70 -6.59 3.51
C ASN A 489 -32.73 -6.92 5.01
N TYR A 490 -33.03 -8.17 5.38
CA TYR A 490 -33.08 -8.61 6.76
C TYR A 490 -32.30 -9.92 6.96
N PRO A 491 -31.69 -10.14 8.14
CA PRO A 491 -31.01 -11.38 8.46
C PRO A 491 -32.00 -12.51 8.74
N LEU A 492 -31.50 -13.75 8.80
CA LEU A 492 -32.28 -14.87 9.35
C LEU A 492 -32.64 -14.57 10.82
N THR A 493 -33.93 -14.63 11.13
CA THR A 493 -34.46 -14.38 12.48
C THR A 493 -34.27 -15.59 13.40
N SER A 494 -34.42 -15.36 14.71
CA SER A 494 -34.35 -16.40 15.74
C SER A 494 -35.29 -17.58 15.40
N GLY A 495 -34.76 -18.80 15.50
CA GLY A 495 -35.49 -20.05 15.22
C GLY A 495 -35.15 -20.72 13.89
N LYS A 496 -34.50 -20.02 12.95
CA LYS A 496 -33.98 -20.64 11.72
C LYS A 496 -32.54 -21.16 11.93
N PRO A 497 -32.17 -22.33 11.39
CA PRO A 497 -30.81 -22.84 11.49
C PRO A 497 -29.85 -21.93 10.72
N LEU A 498 -28.80 -21.48 11.42
CA LEU A 498 -27.75 -20.64 10.86
C LEU A 498 -26.68 -21.51 10.17
N LYS A 499 -26.81 -21.75 8.86
CA LYS A 499 -25.96 -22.66 8.11
C LYS A 499 -24.52 -22.17 8.02
N MET A 500 -24.32 -20.86 7.84
CA MET A 500 -22.98 -20.27 7.71
C MET A 500 -22.10 -20.55 8.93
N PHE A 501 -22.64 -20.33 10.13
CA PHE A 501 -21.88 -20.52 11.37
C PHE A 501 -21.83 -21.98 11.82
N THR A 502 -22.87 -22.76 11.52
CA THR A 502 -22.87 -24.20 11.84
C THR A 502 -21.94 -25.01 10.93
N ASN A 503 -21.68 -24.54 9.71
CA ASN A 503 -20.79 -25.16 8.74
C ASN A 503 -19.37 -24.55 8.72
N ALA A 504 -19.04 -23.71 9.69
CA ALA A 504 -17.71 -23.12 9.84
C ALA A 504 -16.97 -23.74 11.03
N ASP A 505 -15.74 -24.19 10.77
CA ASP A 505 -14.80 -24.62 11.79
C ASP A 505 -13.83 -23.48 12.12
N ILE A 506 -13.64 -23.22 13.41
CA ILE A 506 -12.71 -22.21 13.91
C ILE A 506 -11.31 -22.82 13.92
N VAL A 507 -10.47 -22.44 12.94
CA VAL A 507 -9.07 -22.89 12.85
C VAL A 507 -8.16 -22.01 13.72
N TRP A 508 -8.49 -20.72 13.79
CA TRP A 508 -7.81 -19.78 14.67
C TRP A 508 -8.73 -18.59 14.99
N SER A 509 -8.59 -18.04 16.20
CA SER A 509 -9.31 -16.85 16.66
C SER A 509 -8.34 -15.88 17.33
N SER A 510 -8.52 -14.59 17.06
CA SER A 510 -7.83 -13.52 17.78
C SER A 510 -8.29 -13.36 19.25
N ASP A 511 -9.43 -13.94 19.61
CA ASP A 511 -9.91 -14.09 20.98
C ASP A 511 -10.05 -15.58 21.32
N GLU A 512 -9.18 -16.06 22.21
CA GLU A 512 -9.10 -17.47 22.62
C GLU A 512 -10.37 -17.98 23.32
N LYS A 513 -11.26 -17.08 23.78
CA LYS A 513 -12.53 -17.47 24.40
C LYS A 513 -13.59 -17.87 23.36
N THR A 514 -13.44 -17.47 22.10
CA THR A 514 -14.35 -17.88 21.03
C THR A 514 -14.00 -19.28 20.53
N LYS A 515 -14.69 -20.30 21.06
CA LYS A 515 -14.35 -21.71 20.81
C LYS A 515 -15.47 -22.50 20.15
N THR A 516 -16.72 -22.12 20.34
CA THR A 516 -17.87 -22.85 19.80
C THR A 516 -18.50 -22.14 18.61
N LYS A 517 -19.30 -22.86 17.83
CA LYS A 517 -20.08 -22.30 16.71
C LYS A 517 -21.08 -21.22 17.18
N ARG A 518 -21.57 -21.32 18.42
CA ARG A 518 -22.41 -20.27 19.04
C ARG A 518 -21.60 -19.03 19.41
N ASP A 519 -20.40 -19.23 19.95
CA ASP A 519 -19.49 -18.11 20.25
C ASP A 519 -19.07 -17.38 18.97
N LEU A 520 -18.81 -18.11 17.88
CA LEU A 520 -18.50 -17.56 16.56
C LEU A 520 -19.60 -16.62 16.06
N TRP A 521 -20.84 -17.11 16.05
CA TRP A 521 -22.00 -16.29 15.66
C TRP A 521 -22.12 -15.05 16.54
N LEU A 522 -22.04 -15.19 17.86
CA LEU A 522 -22.11 -14.06 18.79
C LEU A 522 -21.01 -13.03 18.51
N SER A 523 -19.77 -13.49 18.31
CA SER A 523 -18.61 -12.65 18.03
C SER A 523 -18.78 -11.87 16.74
N MET A 524 -19.16 -12.52 15.64
CA MET A 524 -19.36 -11.85 14.36
C MET A 524 -20.57 -10.92 14.34
N ALA A 525 -21.68 -11.31 14.96
CA ALA A 525 -22.91 -10.51 14.99
C ALA A 525 -22.76 -9.26 15.88
N SER A 526 -21.91 -9.32 16.92
CA SER A 526 -21.69 -8.23 17.88
C SER A 526 -20.44 -7.39 17.63
N SER A 527 -19.77 -7.55 16.48
CA SER A 527 -18.50 -6.89 16.18
C SER A 527 -17.41 -7.15 17.25
N GLY A 528 -17.41 -8.36 17.82
CA GLY A 528 -16.47 -8.78 18.86
C GLY A 528 -16.78 -8.25 20.25
N TYR A 529 -17.92 -7.59 20.48
CA TYR A 529 -18.34 -7.17 21.82
C TYR A 529 -18.57 -8.37 22.74
N TYR A 530 -19.16 -9.45 22.21
CA TYR A 530 -19.27 -10.74 22.87
C TYR A 530 -18.31 -11.74 22.25
N ASN A 531 -17.43 -12.32 23.05
CA ASN A 531 -16.49 -13.36 22.59
C ASN A 531 -16.96 -14.78 22.94
N SER A 532 -17.99 -14.92 23.79
CA SER A 532 -18.58 -16.20 24.13
C SER A 532 -20.02 -16.05 24.65
N VAL A 533 -20.75 -17.17 24.69
CA VAL A 533 -22.08 -17.25 25.32
C VAL A 533 -22.01 -16.89 26.81
N SER A 534 -20.95 -17.30 27.51
CA SER A 534 -20.75 -16.94 28.91
C SER A 534 -20.55 -15.44 29.09
N HIS A 535 -19.74 -14.81 28.23
CA HIS A 535 -19.51 -13.36 28.26
C HIS A 535 -20.80 -12.58 27.98
N TYR A 536 -21.61 -13.02 27.01
CA TYR A 536 -22.94 -12.47 26.75
C TYR A 536 -23.83 -12.50 28.01
N LYS A 537 -23.94 -13.67 28.66
CA LYS A 537 -24.76 -13.82 29.87
C LYS A 537 -24.28 -12.93 31.02
N THR A 538 -22.96 -12.86 31.23
CA THR A 538 -22.35 -12.02 32.27
C THR A 538 -22.64 -10.54 32.03
N LEU A 539 -22.40 -10.02 30.82
CA LEU A 539 -22.65 -8.61 30.53
C LEU A 539 -24.14 -8.26 30.55
N LYS A 540 -25.02 -9.17 30.12
CA LYS A 540 -26.47 -8.99 30.24
C LYS A 540 -26.90 -8.88 31.70
N ALA A 541 -26.40 -9.76 32.58
CA ALA A 541 -26.69 -9.71 34.02
C ALA A 541 -26.16 -8.42 34.69
N GLN A 542 -25.11 -7.81 34.14
CA GLN A 542 -24.54 -6.55 34.61
C GLN A 542 -25.21 -5.29 34.01
N ASN A 543 -26.32 -5.43 33.26
CA ASN A 543 -26.95 -4.34 32.52
C ASN A 543 -25.99 -3.62 31.55
N LYS A 544 -25.00 -4.34 31.01
CA LYS A 544 -24.04 -3.89 30.00
C LYS A 544 -24.30 -4.59 28.67
N ALA A 545 -25.56 -4.62 28.26
CA ALA A 545 -25.94 -5.23 26.99
C ALA A 545 -25.35 -4.44 25.80
N LEU A 546 -25.15 -5.14 24.68
CA LEU A 546 -24.84 -4.54 23.40
C LEU A 546 -25.99 -3.61 23.00
N ASN A 547 -25.67 -2.41 22.57
CA ASN A 547 -26.64 -1.50 21.97
C ASN A 547 -27.06 -2.04 20.60
N ASP A 548 -28.35 -1.93 20.26
CA ASP A 548 -28.92 -2.55 19.05
C ASP A 548 -28.31 -2.04 17.73
N GLU A 549 -27.75 -0.83 17.74
CA GLU A 549 -27.00 -0.25 16.61
C GLU A 549 -25.48 -0.45 16.72
N LEU A 550 -25.01 -1.27 17.66
CA LEU A 550 -23.61 -1.56 17.94
C LEU A 550 -22.81 -0.35 18.45
N ASN A 551 -23.45 0.70 18.99
CA ASN A 551 -22.76 1.94 19.37
C ASN A 551 -21.65 1.74 20.42
N ASN A 552 -21.81 0.77 21.32
CA ASN A 552 -20.83 0.40 22.34
C ASN A 552 -19.90 -0.77 21.91
N ALA A 553 -20.02 -1.28 20.68
CA ALA A 553 -19.12 -2.31 20.18
C ALA A 553 -17.73 -1.75 19.81
N PRO A 554 -16.68 -2.58 19.75
CA PRO A 554 -15.40 -2.21 19.16
C PRO A 554 -15.54 -1.79 17.69
N ALA A 555 -14.82 -0.74 17.27
CA ALA A 555 -14.81 -0.30 15.88
C ALA A 555 -14.23 -1.34 14.91
N SER A 556 -13.24 -2.08 15.36
CA SER A 556 -12.47 -3.01 14.54
C SER A 556 -12.53 -4.41 15.13
N TYR A 557 -12.54 -5.40 14.24
CA TYR A 557 -12.57 -6.81 14.60
C TYR A 557 -11.27 -7.47 14.16
N ARG A 558 -10.48 -7.96 15.13
CA ARG A 558 -9.11 -8.49 14.91
C ARG A 558 -9.07 -9.81 14.13
N GLY A 559 -10.23 -10.47 13.99
CA GLY A 559 -10.45 -11.50 13.00
C GLY A 559 -10.32 -12.94 13.47
N MET A 560 -10.65 -13.85 12.55
CA MET A 560 -10.67 -15.31 12.69
C MET A 560 -10.31 -16.00 11.38
N LEU A 561 -9.68 -17.16 11.46
CA LEU A 561 -9.51 -18.07 10.32
C LEU A 561 -10.53 -19.19 10.42
N LEU A 562 -11.37 -19.29 9.40
CA LEU A 562 -12.45 -20.25 9.34
C LEU A 562 -12.30 -21.18 8.15
N ARG A 563 -12.62 -22.46 8.34
CA ARG A 563 -12.79 -23.42 7.26
C ARG A 563 -14.28 -23.68 7.09
N PHE A 564 -14.79 -23.56 5.87
CA PHE A 564 -16.22 -23.74 5.59
C PHE A 564 -16.46 -25.07 4.87
N ALA A 565 -17.53 -25.76 5.26
CA ALA A 565 -18.04 -26.88 4.49
C ALA A 565 -18.60 -26.40 3.13
N PRO A 566 -18.65 -27.26 2.09
CA PRO A 566 -19.24 -26.92 0.80
C PRO A 566 -20.66 -26.36 0.96
N GLY A 567 -20.97 -25.30 0.21
CA GLY A 567 -22.24 -24.62 0.36
C GLY A 567 -22.25 -23.21 -0.23
N ARG A 568 -23.41 -22.56 -0.09
CA ARG A 568 -23.63 -21.16 -0.44
C ARG A 568 -24.08 -20.42 0.80
N TYR A 569 -23.32 -19.41 1.20
CA TYR A 569 -23.59 -18.63 2.40
C TYR A 569 -23.76 -17.17 2.02
N TYR A 570 -24.80 -16.54 2.53
CA TYR A 570 -25.09 -15.13 2.32
C TYR A 570 -25.11 -14.42 3.67
N TYR A 571 -24.56 -13.21 3.69
CA TYR A 571 -24.44 -12.44 4.91
C TYR A 571 -24.53 -10.95 4.63
N MET A 572 -24.84 -10.18 5.67
CA MET A 572 -24.93 -8.73 5.62
C MET A 572 -24.37 -8.10 6.89
N CYS A 573 -24.01 -6.82 6.81
CA CYS A 573 -23.85 -5.98 7.98
C CYS A 573 -25.21 -5.39 8.36
N SER A 574 -25.70 -5.66 9.56
CA SER A 574 -27.00 -5.14 10.01
C SER A 574 -26.99 -3.63 10.23
N ARG A 575 -25.84 -3.05 10.57
CA ARG A 575 -25.71 -1.60 10.78
C ARG A 575 -25.55 -0.82 9.47
N ASN A 576 -24.74 -1.32 8.54
CA ASN A 576 -24.36 -0.59 7.34
C ASN A 576 -25.13 -0.98 6.08
N ASN A 577 -26.05 -1.95 6.16
CA ASN A 577 -27.03 -2.19 5.10
C ASN A 577 -28.20 -1.20 5.23
N ASN A 578 -28.16 -0.10 4.48
CA ASN A 578 -29.23 0.90 4.40
C ASN A 578 -29.72 1.03 2.96
N PHE A 579 -30.90 0.49 2.65
CA PHE A 579 -31.45 0.41 1.30
C PHE A 579 -31.38 1.70 0.48
N SER A 580 -31.51 2.86 1.14
CA SER A 580 -31.46 4.17 0.45
C SER A 580 -30.12 4.49 -0.23
N ASN A 581 -28.99 4.00 0.28
CA ASN A 581 -27.67 4.38 -0.23
C ASN A 581 -26.49 3.44 0.11
N ARG A 582 -26.71 2.32 0.81
CA ARG A 582 -25.65 1.38 1.23
C ARG A 582 -26.14 -0.06 1.21
N ASN A 583 -25.33 -0.97 0.67
CA ASN A 583 -25.70 -2.37 0.45
C ASN A 583 -24.55 -3.32 0.81
N GLU A 584 -24.11 -3.26 2.07
CA GLU A 584 -23.03 -4.08 2.61
C GLU A 584 -23.53 -5.52 2.85
N LYS A 585 -23.50 -6.29 1.75
CA LYS A 585 -23.91 -7.70 1.67
C LYS A 585 -22.86 -8.50 0.93
N GLY A 586 -22.55 -9.68 1.43
CA GLY A 586 -21.55 -10.57 0.85
C GLY A 586 -22.09 -11.96 0.54
N ARG A 587 -21.34 -12.67 -0.29
CA ARG A 587 -21.67 -14.03 -0.76
C ARG A 587 -20.41 -14.88 -0.71
N LEU A 588 -20.49 -16.03 -0.04
CA LEU A 588 -19.43 -17.03 0.02
C LEU A 588 -19.90 -18.31 -0.66
N PHE A 589 -19.17 -18.73 -1.70
CA PHE A 589 -19.41 -19.96 -2.44
C PHE A 589 -18.26 -20.92 -2.19
N VAL A 590 -18.57 -22.05 -1.54
CA VAL A 590 -17.59 -23.07 -1.19
C VAL A 590 -17.87 -24.31 -2.01
N ARG A 591 -16.91 -24.69 -2.86
CA ARG A 591 -16.96 -25.94 -3.64
C ARG A 591 -16.20 -27.04 -2.91
N GLN A 592 -16.57 -28.29 -3.18
CA GLN A 592 -15.81 -29.43 -2.70
C GLN A 592 -14.38 -29.38 -3.25
N GLY A 593 -13.38 -29.28 -2.37
CA GLY A 593 -11.98 -29.52 -2.73
C GLY A 593 -11.71 -31.03 -2.82
N LYS A 594 -10.89 -31.43 -3.80
CA LYS A 594 -10.20 -32.73 -3.73
C LYS A 594 -9.07 -32.56 -2.70
N LYS A 595 -9.01 -33.47 -1.72
CA LYS A 595 -7.95 -33.47 -0.72
C LYS A 595 -6.63 -33.86 -1.36
#